data_AF-A0A9N6Z064-F1
#
_entry.id   AF-A0A9N6Z064-F1
#
_cell.length_a   1.000
_cell.length_b   1.000
_cell.length_c   1.000
_cell.angle_alpha   90.00
_cell.angle_beta   90.00
_cell.angle_gamma   90.00
#
_symmetry.space_group_name_H-M   'P 1'
#
loop_
_entity.id
_entity.type
_entity.pdbx_description
1 polymer ?
#
loop_
_entity_poly.entity_id
_entity_poly.type
_entity_poly.pdbx_seq_one_letter_code
_entity_poly.pdbx_strand_id
1 'polypeptide(L)'
;MDPTTSGRFRVHDRCQRPDIDDGADAGSVAAANSATPEEFVLVELADGPVDPTDPDAADRYDPLYAAAEGYEGDLADAVDALRPGFVVDATLAWTDGSARFREVETVRETRFRFADGIEGMFEAAVETWEQIRAEGEPVGSITTRSNDGDPNGALYLFADGPGSDTFDEVRSGRLPIEPLVARVNDSRGDDDPREVFVLRPAAHEFVAVYVVFDRDGVLAQTVRDTYDLGPGLAAGLDASYPTDGDDSVGDDSDGGDEADGDDGGDFDALDRL
;
A
#
# COMPACT_ATOMS: atom_id res chain seq x y z
N MET A 1 26.23 -25.50 -1.70
CA MET A 1 24.88 -25.18 -1.20
C MET A 1 24.85 -23.70 -1.02
N ASP A 2 23.91 -23.06 -1.69
CA ASP A 2 23.70 -21.62 -1.57
C ASP A 2 23.11 -21.32 -0.19
N PRO A 3 23.54 -20.25 0.49
CA PRO A 3 22.97 -19.89 1.77
C PRO A 3 21.50 -19.48 1.56
N THR A 4 20.63 -19.95 2.46
CA THR A 4 19.20 -19.65 2.44
C THR A 4 18.77 -18.99 3.74
N THR A 5 17.81 -18.08 3.65
CA THR A 5 17.12 -17.46 4.79
C THR A 5 15.63 -17.63 4.59
N SER A 6 14.94 -18.07 5.63
CA SER A 6 13.48 -18.21 5.62
C SER A 6 12.91 -17.37 6.75
N GLY A 7 11.80 -16.69 6.48
CA GLY A 7 11.17 -15.80 7.44
C GLY A 7 9.95 -15.13 6.85
N ARG A 8 9.38 -14.23 7.65
CA ARG A 8 8.28 -13.38 7.24
C ARG A 8 8.84 -12.03 6.81
N PHE A 9 8.47 -11.58 5.63
CA PHE A 9 8.96 -10.34 5.04
C PHE A 9 7.80 -9.45 4.64
N ARG A 10 7.98 -8.14 4.76
CA ARG A 10 7.13 -7.15 4.10
C ARG A 10 7.82 -6.63 2.85
N VAL A 11 7.08 -6.58 1.75
CA VAL A 11 7.48 -5.92 0.51
C VAL A 11 7.28 -4.41 0.69
N HIS A 12 8.34 -3.61 0.74
CA HIS A 12 8.23 -2.15 0.86
C HIS A 12 7.95 -1.48 -0.48
N ASP A 13 8.75 -1.83 -1.49
CA ASP A 13 8.63 -1.30 -2.84
C ASP A 13 9.17 -2.31 -3.86
N ARG A 14 8.79 -2.12 -5.12
CA ARG A 14 9.41 -2.76 -6.29
C ARG A 14 10.13 -1.65 -7.05
N CYS A 15 11.45 -1.60 -6.93
CA CYS A 15 12.27 -0.55 -7.53
C CYS A 15 13.34 -1.15 -8.44
N GLN A 16 13.83 -0.35 -9.38
CA GLN A 16 15.06 -0.69 -10.07
C GLN A 16 16.22 -0.59 -9.07
N ARG A 17 17.14 -1.55 -9.12
CA ARG A 17 18.35 -1.53 -8.29
C ARG A 17 19.01 -0.14 -8.37
N PRO A 18 19.17 0.59 -7.25
CA PRO A 18 19.95 1.81 -7.26
C PRO A 18 21.39 1.43 -7.63
N ASP A 19 22.02 2.17 -8.56
CA ASP A 19 23.44 2.01 -8.85
C ASP A 19 24.24 2.27 -7.57
N ILE A 20 24.62 1.21 -6.87
CA ILE A 20 25.62 1.27 -5.80
C ILE A 20 26.98 1.34 -6.48
N ASP A 21 27.27 2.47 -7.14
CA ASP A 21 28.63 2.83 -7.54
C ASP A 21 29.14 3.92 -6.58
N ASP A 22 29.71 3.46 -5.46
CA ASP A 22 30.53 4.27 -4.58
C ASP A 22 31.79 4.72 -5.35
N GLY A 23 31.67 5.85 -6.04
CA GLY A 23 32.76 6.75 -6.40
C GLY A 23 33.79 6.24 -7.42
N ALA A 24 33.50 6.39 -8.72
CA ALA A 24 34.54 6.64 -9.72
C ALA A 24 34.01 7.33 -10.99
N ASP A 25 34.48 8.56 -11.19
CA ASP A 25 34.68 9.23 -12.48
C ASP A 25 33.44 9.61 -13.33
N ALA A 26 33.12 10.90 -13.31
CA ALA A 26 32.25 11.57 -14.27
C ALA A 26 32.87 11.51 -15.68
N GLY A 27 32.60 10.43 -16.41
CA GLY A 27 33.30 10.21 -17.67
C GLY A 27 32.78 9.11 -18.58
N SER A 28 31.47 8.84 -18.66
CA SER A 28 30.94 7.97 -19.72
C SER A 28 29.46 8.18 -20.02
N VAL A 29 29.19 9.08 -20.96
CA VAL A 29 27.93 9.13 -21.72
C VAL A 29 27.92 7.99 -22.75
N ALA A 30 27.61 6.76 -22.35
CA ALA A 30 27.21 5.67 -23.26
C ALA A 30 26.71 4.41 -22.51
N ALA A 31 25.38 4.26 -22.38
CA ALA A 31 24.59 3.03 -22.59
C ALA A 31 23.25 3.09 -21.82
N ALA A 32 22.34 3.99 -22.24
CA ALA A 32 20.94 3.90 -21.86
C ALA A 32 20.29 2.71 -22.60
N ASN A 33 20.52 1.48 -22.12
CA ASN A 33 19.67 0.28 -22.36
C ASN A 33 20.21 -1.03 -21.73
N SER A 34 20.83 -0.97 -20.57
CA SER A 34 20.81 -2.14 -19.67
C SER A 34 19.70 -1.85 -18.68
N ALA A 35 18.48 -2.35 -18.91
CA ALA A 35 17.45 -2.30 -17.89
C ALA A 35 18.04 -3.00 -16.65
N THR A 36 18.32 -2.24 -15.60
CA THR A 36 18.71 -2.82 -14.33
C THR A 36 17.56 -3.72 -13.89
N PRO A 37 17.85 -4.97 -13.49
CA PRO A 37 16.80 -5.88 -13.06
C PRO A 37 16.04 -5.24 -11.90
N GLU A 38 14.72 -5.39 -11.94
CA GLU A 38 13.88 -4.93 -10.84
C GLU A 38 14.17 -5.77 -9.59
N GLU A 39 14.22 -5.11 -8.43
CA GLU A 39 14.40 -5.74 -7.13
C GLU A 39 13.25 -5.33 -6.20
N PHE A 40 12.83 -6.28 -5.36
CA PHE A 40 11.96 -6.00 -4.23
C PHE A 40 12.80 -5.56 -3.05
N VAL A 41 12.34 -4.50 -2.39
CA VAL A 41 12.79 -4.11 -1.06
C VAL A 41 11.99 -4.91 -0.04
N LEU A 42 12.66 -5.76 0.73
CA LEU A 42 12.08 -6.64 1.73
C LEU A 42 12.55 -6.24 3.12
N VAL A 43 11.62 -6.10 4.06
CA VAL A 43 11.94 -5.90 5.48
C VAL A 43 11.46 -7.11 6.27
N GLU A 44 12.36 -7.73 7.03
CA GLU A 44 12.02 -8.89 7.86
C GLU A 44 11.13 -8.47 9.04
N LEU A 45 10.03 -9.19 9.26
CA LEU A 45 9.14 -8.98 10.39
C LEU A 45 9.50 -9.95 11.52
N ALA A 46 9.78 -9.39 12.70
CA ALA A 46 9.96 -10.21 13.89
C ALA A 46 8.63 -10.86 14.33
N ASP A 47 8.71 -12.06 14.90
CA ASP A 47 7.57 -12.78 15.49
C ASP A 47 7.05 -12.17 16.81
N GLY A 48 7.56 -10.99 17.20
CA GLY A 48 7.19 -10.31 18.44
C GLY A 48 7.63 -8.85 18.47
N PRO A 49 7.21 -8.09 19.51
CA PRO A 49 7.59 -6.69 19.66
C PRO A 49 9.10 -6.57 19.77
N VAL A 50 9.67 -5.67 18.98
CA VAL A 50 11.09 -5.32 19.04
C VAL A 50 11.32 -4.41 20.24
N ASP A 51 12.22 -4.80 21.14
CA ASP A 51 12.63 -3.95 22.26
C ASP A 51 13.55 -2.83 21.71
N PRO A 52 13.14 -1.55 21.78
CA PRO A 52 13.95 -0.46 21.27
C PRO A 52 15.24 -0.22 22.06
N THR A 53 15.40 -0.87 23.22
CA THR A 53 16.63 -0.82 24.02
C THR A 53 17.64 -1.88 23.63
N ASP A 54 17.26 -2.82 22.75
CA ASP A 54 18.17 -3.82 22.20
C ASP A 54 19.17 -3.12 21.24
N PRO A 55 20.49 -3.35 21.39
CA PRO A 55 21.49 -2.75 20.51
C PRO A 55 21.31 -3.11 19.03
N ASP A 56 20.72 -4.28 18.72
CA ASP A 56 20.49 -4.76 17.35
C ASP A 56 19.09 -4.37 16.83
N ALA A 57 18.32 -3.57 17.59
CA ALA A 57 16.98 -3.15 17.20
C ALA A 57 16.97 -2.28 15.93
N ALA A 58 18.03 -1.49 15.71
CA ALA A 58 18.15 -0.63 14.54
C ALA A 58 18.35 -1.46 13.25
N ASP A 59 19.24 -2.44 13.31
CA ASP A 59 19.57 -3.31 12.17
C ASP A 59 18.48 -4.37 11.91
N ARG A 60 17.48 -4.50 12.81
CA ARG A 60 16.40 -5.48 12.68
C ARG A 60 15.54 -5.27 11.44
N TYR A 61 15.40 -4.02 11.03
CA TYR A 61 14.57 -3.63 9.90
C TYR A 61 15.40 -3.28 8.67
N ASP A 62 16.68 -3.66 8.64
CA ASP A 62 17.54 -3.41 7.48
C ASP A 62 16.91 -3.99 6.20
N PRO A 63 16.77 -3.18 5.14
CA PRO A 63 16.16 -3.62 3.91
C PRO A 63 17.05 -4.64 3.20
N LEU A 64 16.43 -5.74 2.77
CA LEU A 64 16.99 -6.78 1.94
C LEU A 64 16.49 -6.64 0.51
N TYR A 65 17.38 -6.75 -0.47
CA TYR A 65 17.03 -6.65 -1.88
C TYR A 65 16.96 -8.04 -2.51
N ALA A 66 15.82 -8.37 -3.11
CA ALA A 66 15.61 -9.65 -3.80
C ALA A 66 15.20 -9.42 -5.26
N ALA A 67 15.73 -10.21 -6.19
CA ALA A 67 15.37 -10.08 -7.60
C ALA A 67 13.86 -10.23 -7.81
N ALA A 68 13.25 -9.36 -8.60
CA ALA A 68 11.83 -9.42 -8.96
C ALA A 68 11.57 -10.25 -10.23
N GLU A 69 12.62 -10.58 -10.98
CA GLU A 69 12.54 -11.21 -12.30
C GLU A 69 13.38 -12.48 -12.41
N GLY A 70 13.16 -13.24 -13.49
CA GLY A 70 13.93 -14.45 -13.80
C GLY A 70 13.46 -15.70 -13.06
N TYR A 71 12.18 -15.74 -12.70
CA TYR A 71 11.47 -16.92 -12.18
C TYR A 71 10.70 -17.61 -13.30
N GLU A 72 10.37 -18.89 -13.10
CA GLU A 72 9.62 -19.71 -14.07
C GLU A 72 8.44 -20.41 -13.37
N GLY A 73 7.36 -20.65 -14.12
CA GLY A 73 6.18 -21.38 -13.64
C GLY A 73 5.43 -20.64 -12.53
N ASP A 74 4.83 -21.40 -11.62
CA ASP A 74 3.97 -20.88 -10.54
C ASP A 74 4.67 -19.84 -9.65
N LEU A 75 6.00 -19.96 -9.50
CA LEU A 75 6.80 -19.01 -8.73
C LEU A 75 6.87 -17.64 -9.44
N ALA A 76 6.92 -17.61 -10.78
CA ALA A 76 6.91 -16.37 -11.53
C ALA A 76 5.58 -15.62 -11.34
N ASP A 77 4.46 -16.34 -11.39
CA ASP A 77 3.13 -15.76 -11.18
C ASP A 77 2.99 -15.23 -9.74
N ALA A 78 3.48 -15.98 -8.75
CA ALA A 78 3.46 -15.57 -7.35
C ALA A 78 4.30 -14.31 -7.08
N VAL A 79 5.51 -14.24 -7.65
CA VAL A 79 6.39 -13.07 -7.52
C VAL A 79 5.82 -11.86 -8.26
N ASP A 80 5.25 -12.04 -9.46
CA ASP A 80 4.65 -10.94 -10.21
C ASP A 80 3.37 -10.39 -9.56
N ALA A 81 2.65 -11.23 -8.81
CA ALA A 81 1.49 -10.82 -8.03
C ALA A 81 1.83 -9.98 -6.79
N LEU A 82 3.09 -9.96 -6.33
CA LEU A 82 3.49 -9.19 -5.16
C LEU A 82 3.27 -7.69 -5.37
N ARG A 83 2.80 -7.01 -4.33
CA ARG A 83 2.58 -5.57 -4.32
C ARG A 83 3.23 -4.95 -3.09
N PRO A 84 3.65 -3.66 -3.16
CA PRO A 84 4.09 -2.91 -1.99
C PRO A 84 3.07 -3.02 -0.83
N GLY A 85 3.60 -3.24 0.36
CA GLY A 85 2.88 -3.49 1.62
C GLY A 85 2.62 -4.97 1.94
N PHE A 86 2.67 -5.87 0.95
CA PHE A 86 2.32 -7.28 1.16
C PHE A 86 3.26 -7.91 2.16
N VAL A 87 2.71 -8.72 3.07
CA VAL A 87 3.46 -9.55 3.99
C VAL A 87 3.46 -10.97 3.46
N VAL A 88 4.65 -11.52 3.28
CA VAL A 88 4.87 -12.85 2.72
C VAL A 88 5.68 -13.71 3.67
N ASP A 89 5.40 -15.01 3.67
CA ASP A 89 6.33 -16.01 4.18
C ASP A 89 7.18 -16.46 3.00
N ALA A 90 8.49 -16.27 3.08
CA ALA A 90 9.39 -16.53 1.96
C ALA A 90 10.66 -17.26 2.40
N THR A 91 11.18 -18.06 1.47
CA THR A 91 12.53 -18.61 1.53
C THR A 91 13.35 -17.94 0.44
N LEU A 92 14.41 -17.25 0.84
CA LEU A 92 15.37 -16.59 -0.05
C LEU A 92 16.64 -17.42 -0.17
N ALA A 93 17.18 -17.52 -1.38
CA ALA A 93 18.48 -18.12 -1.67
C ALA A 93 19.41 -17.05 -2.25
N TRP A 94 20.67 -17.04 -1.79
CA TRP A 94 21.66 -16.08 -2.25
C TRP A 94 22.49 -16.66 -3.39
N THR A 95 22.51 -15.96 -4.52
CA THR A 95 23.31 -16.33 -5.70
C THR A 95 24.05 -15.10 -6.18
N ASP A 96 25.37 -15.19 -6.24
CA ASP A 96 26.25 -14.11 -6.71
C ASP A 96 26.04 -12.76 -5.99
N GLY A 97 25.70 -12.81 -4.70
CA GLY A 97 25.49 -11.62 -3.87
C GLY A 97 24.09 -11.00 -3.95
N SER A 98 23.18 -11.58 -4.74
CA SER A 98 21.77 -11.17 -4.80
C SER A 98 20.87 -12.23 -4.19
N ALA A 99 19.86 -11.82 -3.42
CA ALA A 99 18.83 -12.72 -2.93
C ALA A 99 17.80 -13.00 -4.03
N ARG A 100 17.28 -14.23 -4.06
CA ARG A 100 16.22 -14.67 -4.97
C ARG A 100 15.18 -15.49 -4.21
N PHE A 101 13.92 -15.35 -4.58
CA PHE A 101 12.86 -16.19 -4.02
C PHE A 101 13.06 -17.64 -4.45
N ARG A 102 13.09 -18.53 -3.46
CA ARG A 102 12.97 -19.98 -3.66
C ARG A 102 11.51 -20.39 -3.52
N GLU A 103 10.84 -19.81 -2.54
CA GLU A 103 9.43 -20.03 -2.20
C GLU A 103 8.87 -18.70 -1.67
N VAL A 104 7.61 -18.41 -2.00
CA VAL A 104 6.91 -17.21 -1.51
C VAL A 104 5.42 -17.50 -1.40
N GLU A 105 4.82 -17.12 -0.27
CA GLU A 105 3.39 -17.20 -0.01
C GLU A 105 2.91 -15.90 0.61
N THR A 106 1.82 -15.32 0.10
CA THR A 106 1.25 -14.09 0.66
C THR A 106 0.40 -14.42 1.88
N VAL A 107 0.77 -13.87 3.04
CA VAL A 107 0.09 -14.07 4.32
C VAL A 107 -0.89 -12.95 4.60
N ARG A 108 -0.49 -11.70 4.34
CA ARG A 108 -1.35 -10.52 4.50
C ARG A 108 -1.15 -9.55 3.36
N GLU A 109 -2.25 -9.11 2.79
CA GLU A 109 -2.27 -8.19 1.66
C GLU A 109 -2.42 -6.72 2.12
N THR A 110 -1.62 -6.31 3.11
CA THR A 110 -1.48 -4.89 3.43
C THR A 110 -0.92 -4.15 2.21
N ARG A 111 -1.34 -2.92 1.94
CA ARG A 111 -0.92 -2.18 0.73
C ARG A 111 -0.20 -0.90 1.10
N PHE A 112 0.93 -0.65 0.46
CA PHE A 112 1.65 0.62 0.55
C PHE A 112 1.42 1.44 -0.71
N ARG A 113 1.17 2.73 -0.53
CA ARG A 113 0.95 3.70 -1.60
C ARG A 113 1.84 4.90 -1.35
N PHE A 114 2.68 5.24 -2.32
CA PHE A 114 3.61 6.35 -2.23
C PHE A 114 3.13 7.48 -3.15
N ALA A 115 3.04 8.70 -2.63
CA ALA A 115 2.67 9.88 -3.38
C ALA A 115 3.64 11.01 -3.08
N ASP A 116 4.34 11.47 -4.11
CA ASP A 116 5.34 12.52 -4.01
C ASP A 116 4.83 13.83 -4.62
N GLY A 117 5.21 14.95 -4.01
CA GLY A 117 4.88 16.29 -4.47
C GLY A 117 3.38 16.57 -4.51
N ILE A 118 2.60 15.95 -3.61
CA ILE A 118 1.14 16.08 -3.64
C ILE A 118 0.70 17.51 -3.38
N GLU A 119 -0.37 17.91 -4.04
CA GLU A 119 -1.04 19.18 -3.84
C GLU A 119 -2.14 19.03 -2.79
N GLY A 120 -2.14 19.91 -1.80
CA GLY A 120 -3.06 19.82 -0.68
C GLY A 120 -2.67 18.71 0.30
N MET A 121 -3.02 18.92 1.55
CA MET A 121 -2.85 17.94 2.60
C MET A 121 -4.01 18.06 3.58
N PHE A 122 -4.31 16.99 4.33
CA PHE A 122 -5.37 17.04 5.33
C PHE A 122 -5.12 18.19 6.31
N GLU A 123 -6.16 18.97 6.61
CA GLU A 123 -6.07 20.08 7.56
C GLU A 123 -5.48 19.63 8.90
N ALA A 124 -5.94 18.50 9.42
CA ALA A 124 -5.42 17.89 10.63
C ALA A 124 -3.91 17.58 10.58
N ALA A 125 -3.37 17.24 9.41
CA ALA A 125 -1.94 17.00 9.23
C ALA A 125 -1.15 18.32 9.26
N VAL A 126 -1.67 19.35 8.60
CA VAL A 126 -1.04 20.68 8.57
C VAL A 126 -1.05 21.30 9.97
N GLU A 127 -2.17 21.24 10.67
CA GLU A 127 -2.29 21.74 12.05
C GLU A 127 -1.35 20.99 13.00
N THR A 128 -1.31 19.65 12.90
CA THR A 128 -0.38 18.84 13.71
C THR A 128 1.08 19.16 13.37
N TRP A 129 1.40 19.39 12.10
CA TRP A 129 2.74 19.80 11.68
C TRP A 129 3.16 21.14 12.27
N GLU A 130 2.29 22.15 12.19
CA GLU A 130 2.55 23.48 12.76
C GLU A 130 2.82 23.40 14.26
N GLN A 131 2.06 22.54 14.95
CA GLN A 131 2.26 22.25 16.36
C GLN A 131 3.64 21.63 16.63
N ILE A 132 3.98 20.49 16.01
CA ILE A 132 5.25 19.80 16.31
C ILE A 132 6.46 20.65 15.93
N ARG A 133 6.36 21.46 14.86
CA ARG A 133 7.40 22.41 14.46
C ARG A 133 7.61 23.49 15.51
N ALA A 134 6.54 23.97 16.13
CA ALA A 134 6.62 24.97 17.21
C ALA A 134 7.24 24.37 18.48
N GLU A 135 6.99 23.09 18.76
CA GLU A 135 7.52 22.36 19.91
C GLU A 135 8.95 21.81 19.67
N GLY A 136 9.40 21.79 18.41
CA GLY A 136 10.69 21.25 18.01
C GLY A 136 10.74 19.72 18.05
N GLU A 137 9.59 19.06 17.97
CA GLU A 137 9.50 17.60 17.96
C GLU A 137 9.74 17.05 16.54
N PRO A 138 10.51 15.96 16.41
CA PRO A 138 10.83 15.39 15.09
C PRO A 138 9.67 14.61 14.48
N VAL A 139 8.72 14.14 15.32
CA VAL A 139 7.62 13.26 14.91
C VAL A 139 6.33 13.67 15.61
N GLY A 140 5.24 13.77 14.84
CA GLY A 140 3.88 13.97 15.34
C GLY A 140 3.00 12.75 15.07
N SER A 141 1.97 12.53 15.89
CA SER A 141 0.98 11.48 15.62
C SER A 141 -0.44 11.90 15.99
N ILE A 142 -1.41 11.52 15.18
CA ILE A 142 -2.83 11.77 15.41
C ILE A 142 -3.68 10.57 14.97
N THR A 143 -4.65 10.20 15.80
CA THR A 143 -5.65 9.18 15.44
C THR A 143 -6.83 9.86 14.75
N THR A 144 -7.15 9.42 13.54
CA THR A 144 -8.30 9.91 12.79
C THR A 144 -9.56 9.11 13.15
N ARG A 145 -10.72 9.73 12.96
CA ARG A 145 -12.02 9.14 13.29
C ARG A 145 -12.99 9.27 12.13
N SER A 146 -13.94 8.34 12.04
CA SER A 146 -15.07 8.41 11.13
C SER A 146 -16.10 9.46 11.59
N ASN A 147 -17.14 9.69 10.78
CA ASN A 147 -18.25 10.56 11.14
C ASN A 147 -19.01 10.07 12.38
N ASP A 148 -18.99 8.77 12.65
CA ASP A 148 -19.59 8.16 13.84
C ASP A 148 -18.69 8.25 15.07
N GLY A 149 -17.47 8.76 14.92
CA GLY A 149 -16.47 8.93 15.97
C GLY A 149 -15.56 7.73 16.19
N ASP A 150 -15.73 6.65 15.42
CA ASP A 150 -14.90 5.45 15.52
C ASP A 150 -13.51 5.68 14.92
N PRO A 151 -12.42 5.23 15.58
CA PRO A 151 -11.07 5.30 15.02
C PRO A 151 -10.98 4.55 13.69
N ASN A 152 -10.51 5.23 12.64
CA ASN A 152 -10.40 4.66 11.29
C ASN A 152 -8.98 4.70 10.71
N GLY A 153 -8.05 5.42 11.34
CA GLY A 153 -6.66 5.49 10.93
C GLY A 153 -5.75 6.15 11.96
N ALA A 154 -4.44 6.04 11.70
CA ALA A 154 -3.39 6.68 12.48
C ALA A 154 -2.42 7.39 11.53
N LEU A 155 -2.29 8.70 11.68
CA LEU A 155 -1.42 9.55 10.89
C LEU A 155 -0.16 9.89 11.69
N TYR A 156 1.00 9.62 11.10
CA TYR A 156 2.32 9.98 11.63
C TYR A 156 2.97 10.99 10.71
N LEU A 157 3.56 12.03 11.28
CA LEU A 157 4.24 13.10 10.55
C LEU A 157 5.71 13.08 10.91
N PHE A 158 6.57 13.02 9.91
CA PHE A 158 8.02 13.06 10.06
C PHE A 158 8.54 14.36 9.45
N ALA A 159 9.33 15.12 10.20
CA ALA A 159 10.00 16.29 9.65
C ALA A 159 10.94 15.89 8.50
N ASP A 160 10.85 16.56 7.36
CA ASP A 160 11.69 16.31 6.19
C ASP A 160 12.61 17.51 5.95
N GLY A 161 13.74 17.52 6.66
CA GLY A 161 14.66 18.64 6.70
C GLY A 161 15.66 18.65 5.54
N PRO A 162 16.35 19.79 5.31
CA PRO A 162 17.39 19.88 4.29
C PRO A 162 18.53 18.89 4.57
N GLY A 163 18.73 17.93 3.66
CA GLY A 163 19.78 16.91 3.73
C GLY A 163 19.31 15.52 4.15
N SER A 164 18.04 15.36 4.52
CA SER A 164 17.33 14.07 4.58
C SER A 164 16.34 13.98 3.43
N ASP A 165 16.08 12.77 2.94
CA ASP A 165 14.94 12.51 2.07
C ASP A 165 14.09 11.43 2.75
N THR A 166 13.26 11.88 3.69
CA THR A 166 12.46 11.00 4.54
C THR A 166 11.54 10.13 3.70
N PHE A 167 11.05 10.65 2.57
CA PHE A 167 10.14 9.92 1.69
C PHE A 167 10.86 8.75 1.03
N ASP A 168 12.04 8.99 0.46
CA ASP A 168 12.87 7.93 -0.13
C ASP A 168 13.42 6.98 0.94
N GLU A 169 13.70 7.45 2.15
CA GLU A 169 14.10 6.59 3.27
C GLU A 169 13.00 5.61 3.68
N VAL A 170 11.73 6.05 3.77
CA VAL A 170 10.60 5.15 4.01
C VAL A 170 10.40 4.18 2.84
N ARG A 171 10.45 4.71 1.62
CA ARG A 171 10.25 3.94 0.39
C ARG A 171 11.31 2.83 0.22
N SER A 172 12.56 3.13 0.55
CA SER A 172 13.68 2.18 0.51
C SER A 172 13.77 1.28 1.75
N GLY A 173 12.88 1.44 2.73
CA GLY A 173 12.90 0.67 3.98
C GLY A 173 14.01 1.07 4.96
N ARG A 174 14.81 2.11 4.65
CA ARG A 174 15.82 2.64 5.58
C ARG A 174 15.19 3.31 6.81
N LEU A 175 14.04 3.96 6.64
CA LEU A 175 13.22 4.42 7.75
C LEU A 175 12.10 3.38 8.00
N PRO A 176 12.21 2.57 9.08
CA PRO A 176 11.26 1.49 9.32
C PRO A 176 9.88 2.01 9.73
N ILE A 177 8.85 1.55 9.03
CA ILE A 177 7.44 1.86 9.34
C ILE A 177 6.72 0.68 10.02
N GLU A 178 7.42 -0.44 10.15
CA GLU A 178 6.99 -1.67 10.82
C GLU A 178 6.54 -1.41 12.25
N PRO A 179 7.28 -0.63 13.07
CA PRO A 179 6.83 -0.33 14.43
C PRO A 179 5.51 0.44 14.47
N LEU A 180 5.22 1.29 13.48
CA LEU A 180 3.98 2.06 13.41
C LEU A 180 2.79 1.15 13.11
N VAL A 181 2.96 0.26 12.13
CA VAL A 181 1.93 -0.72 11.77
C VAL A 181 1.72 -1.74 12.89
N ALA A 182 2.79 -2.19 13.54
CA ALA A 182 2.71 -3.09 14.70
C ALA A 182 1.93 -2.43 15.85
N ARG A 183 2.22 -1.16 16.17
CA ARG A 183 1.49 -0.40 17.18
C ARG A 183 -0.01 -0.28 16.88
N VAL A 184 -0.37 -0.10 15.61
CA VAL A 184 -1.78 -0.07 15.19
C VAL A 184 -2.44 -1.43 15.40
N ASN A 185 -1.77 -2.51 14.96
CA ASN A 185 -2.28 -3.88 15.14
C ASN A 185 -2.46 -4.23 16.61
N ASP A 186 -1.49 -3.91 17.47
CA ASP A 186 -1.56 -4.12 18.91
C ASP A 186 -2.72 -3.34 19.55
N SER A 187 -2.89 -2.07 19.14
CA SER A 187 -3.99 -1.23 19.65
C SER A 187 -5.36 -1.74 19.23
N ARG A 188 -5.46 -2.42 18.08
CA ARG A 188 -6.69 -2.97 17.54
C ARG A 188 -6.96 -4.40 18.03
N GLY A 189 -5.90 -5.13 18.38
CA GLY A 189 -5.97 -6.55 18.73
C GLY A 189 -6.21 -7.47 17.53
N ASP A 190 -5.93 -7.00 16.31
CA ASP A 190 -6.10 -7.74 15.06
C ASP A 190 -4.94 -7.44 14.09
N ASP A 191 -4.74 -8.34 13.13
CA ASP A 191 -3.74 -8.23 12.07
C ASP A 191 -4.34 -8.12 10.66
N ASP A 192 -5.58 -7.61 10.57
CA ASP A 192 -6.29 -7.47 9.30
C ASP A 192 -5.49 -6.60 8.30
N PRO A 193 -5.67 -6.82 6.99
CA PRO A 193 -4.97 -6.05 5.96
C PRO A 193 -5.18 -4.53 6.09
N ARG A 194 -4.08 -3.79 6.15
CA ARG A 194 -4.08 -2.31 6.26
C ARG A 194 -3.81 -1.67 4.90
N GLU A 195 -4.14 -0.39 4.75
CA GLU A 195 -3.59 0.43 3.67
C GLU A 195 -2.75 1.56 4.29
N VAL A 196 -1.50 1.68 3.87
CA VAL A 196 -0.56 2.69 4.36
C VAL A 196 -0.24 3.63 3.21
N PHE A 197 -0.51 4.91 3.43
CA PHE A 197 -0.19 5.98 2.49
C PHE A 197 1.02 6.74 2.99
N VAL A 198 2.05 6.85 2.15
CA VAL A 198 3.23 7.68 2.40
C VAL A 198 3.15 8.86 1.46
N LEU A 199 2.91 10.04 2.01
CA LEU A 199 2.55 11.25 1.28
C LEU A 199 3.55 12.36 1.57
N ARG A 200 4.23 12.88 0.53
CA ARG A 200 5.09 14.06 0.63
C ARG A 200 4.41 15.28 -0.01
N PRO A 201 3.86 16.22 0.76
CA PRO A 201 3.29 17.46 0.22
C PRO A 201 4.36 18.39 -0.38
N ALA A 202 4.06 18.99 -1.53
CA ALA A 202 4.97 19.96 -2.17
C ALA A 202 5.11 21.28 -1.38
N ALA A 203 4.12 21.62 -0.55
CA ALA A 203 4.05 22.88 0.17
C ALA A 203 4.63 22.83 1.60
N HIS A 204 4.99 21.66 2.12
CA HIS A 204 5.41 21.49 3.51
C HIS A 204 6.62 20.56 3.63
N GLU A 205 7.49 20.84 4.60
CA GLU A 205 8.73 20.10 4.88
C GLU A 205 8.48 18.91 5.82
N PHE A 206 7.52 18.05 5.48
CA PHE A 206 7.24 16.82 6.23
C PHE A 206 6.78 15.69 5.31
N VAL A 207 6.92 14.45 5.78
CA VAL A 207 6.33 13.26 5.16
C VAL A 207 5.27 12.68 6.09
N ALA A 208 4.09 12.43 5.54
CA ALA A 208 2.97 11.82 6.25
C ALA A 208 2.88 10.32 5.97
N VAL A 209 2.94 9.51 7.02
CA VAL A 209 2.66 8.07 6.98
C VAL A 209 1.29 7.84 7.60
N TYR A 210 0.30 7.56 6.77
CA TYR A 210 -1.08 7.37 7.18
C TYR A 210 -1.48 5.90 7.11
N VAL A 211 -1.63 5.26 8.27
CA VAL A 211 -2.06 3.86 8.41
C VAL A 211 -3.57 3.81 8.57
N VAL A 212 -4.27 3.39 7.52
CA VAL A 212 -5.73 3.19 7.52
C VAL A 212 -6.06 1.77 7.96
N PHE A 213 -7.00 1.65 8.90
CA PHE A 213 -7.27 0.38 9.60
C PHE A 213 -8.00 -0.65 8.74
N ASP A 214 -8.85 -0.17 7.83
CA ASP A 214 -9.58 -0.97 6.85
C ASP A 214 -9.17 -0.53 5.45
N ARG A 215 -8.41 -1.38 4.75
CA ARG A 215 -7.92 -1.10 3.40
C ARG A 215 -9.04 -0.95 2.36
N ASP A 216 -10.17 -1.59 2.60
CA ASP A 216 -11.31 -1.60 1.67
C ASP A 216 -12.41 -0.62 2.16
N GLY A 217 -12.17 0.07 3.29
CA GLY A 217 -13.05 1.05 3.86
C GLY A 217 -13.13 2.37 3.09
N VAL A 218 -14.14 3.17 3.42
CA VAL A 218 -14.43 4.47 2.77
C VAL A 218 -13.24 5.44 2.85
N LEU A 219 -12.55 5.45 3.99
CA LEU A 219 -11.39 6.32 4.18
C LEU A 219 -10.28 5.99 3.18
N ALA A 220 -9.90 4.71 3.08
CA ALA A 220 -8.86 4.25 2.16
C ALA A 220 -9.20 4.60 0.71
N GLN A 221 -10.46 4.38 0.31
CA GLN A 221 -10.95 4.76 -1.02
C GLN A 221 -10.84 6.27 -1.25
N THR A 222 -11.31 7.09 -0.31
CA THR A 222 -11.25 8.56 -0.40
C THR A 222 -9.82 9.07 -0.59
N VAL A 223 -8.86 8.52 0.17
CA VAL A 223 -7.45 8.92 0.03
C VAL A 223 -6.90 8.50 -1.33
N ARG A 224 -7.27 7.30 -1.83
CA ARG A 224 -6.90 6.85 -3.17
C ARG A 224 -7.41 7.78 -4.27
N ASP A 225 -8.68 8.19 -4.21
CA ASP A 225 -9.25 9.12 -5.19
C ASP A 225 -8.64 10.53 -5.08
N THR A 226 -8.36 11.00 -3.85
CA THR A 226 -7.85 12.37 -3.64
C THR A 226 -6.47 12.57 -4.24
N TYR A 227 -5.63 11.53 -4.23
CA TYR A 227 -4.23 11.60 -4.67
C TYR A 227 -3.92 10.68 -5.87
N ASP A 228 -4.95 10.17 -6.54
CA ASP A 228 -4.84 9.30 -7.72
C ASP A 228 -3.95 8.04 -7.51
N LEU A 229 -4.05 7.39 -6.34
CA LEU A 229 -3.13 6.32 -5.92
C LEU A 229 -3.57 4.89 -6.30
N GLY A 230 -4.38 4.76 -7.35
CA GLY A 230 -4.89 3.49 -7.87
C GLY A 230 -6.42 3.46 -8.00
N PRO A 231 -7.05 2.29 -8.12
CA PRO A 231 -8.51 2.21 -8.27
C PRO A 231 -9.18 2.71 -6.99
N GLY A 232 -9.67 3.94 -7.02
CA GLY A 232 -10.50 4.55 -5.98
C GLY A 232 -11.98 4.20 -6.15
N LEU A 233 -12.85 4.92 -5.43
CA LEU A 233 -14.31 4.78 -5.44
C LEU A 233 -14.89 4.84 -6.86
N ALA A 234 -14.26 5.61 -7.77
CA ALA A 234 -14.68 5.73 -9.16
C ALA A 234 -14.62 4.41 -9.97
N ALA A 235 -13.71 3.49 -9.62
CA ALA A 235 -13.57 2.21 -10.30
C ALA A 235 -14.74 1.24 -10.01
N GLY A 236 -15.45 1.43 -8.90
CA GLY A 236 -16.61 0.61 -8.52
C GLY A 236 -17.91 0.98 -9.21
N LEU A 237 -17.99 2.17 -9.82
CA LEU A 237 -19.20 2.65 -10.50
C LEU A 237 -19.25 2.20 -11.97
N ASP A 238 -18.11 2.06 -12.64
CA ASP A 238 -18.04 1.70 -14.07
C ASP A 238 -18.37 0.23 -14.36
N ALA A 239 -18.28 -0.65 -13.35
CA ALA A 239 -18.60 -2.07 -13.49
C ALA A 239 -20.11 -2.39 -13.44
N SER A 240 -20.97 -1.39 -13.20
CA SER A 240 -22.41 -1.59 -12.96
C SER A 240 -23.34 -1.11 -14.07
N TYR A 241 -22.80 -0.64 -15.21
CA TYR A 241 -23.61 -0.37 -16.40
C TYR A 241 -23.45 -1.54 -17.38
N PRO A 242 -24.38 -2.52 -17.40
CA PRO A 242 -24.53 -3.31 -18.61
C PRO A 242 -24.91 -2.33 -19.72
N THR A 243 -24.01 -2.13 -20.67
CA THR A 243 -24.36 -1.65 -22.01
C THR A 243 -25.21 -2.76 -22.63
N ASP A 244 -26.51 -2.73 -22.36
CA ASP A 244 -27.51 -3.46 -23.15
C ASP A 244 -27.58 -2.78 -24.51
N GLY A 245 -26.70 -3.23 -25.39
CA GLY A 245 -26.60 -2.80 -26.78
C GLY A 245 -26.36 -4.00 -27.69
N ASP A 246 -27.17 -5.04 -27.55
CA ASP A 246 -27.29 -6.09 -28.57
C ASP A 246 -28.62 -5.91 -29.32
N ASP A 247 -28.54 -5.17 -30.42
CA ASP A 247 -29.56 -5.13 -31.46
C ASP A 247 -29.28 -6.33 -32.39
N SER A 248 -29.87 -7.49 -32.07
CA SER A 248 -29.87 -8.66 -32.93
C SER A 248 -31.27 -9.25 -33.06
N VAL A 249 -31.80 -9.06 -34.26
CA VAL A 249 -33.13 -9.42 -34.76
C VAL A 249 -33.17 -10.92 -35.12
N GLY A 250 -34.26 -11.61 -34.75
CA GLY A 250 -34.64 -12.95 -35.24
C GLY A 250 -35.69 -13.58 -34.31
N ASP A 251 -36.99 -13.35 -34.54
CA ASP A 251 -37.88 -14.21 -35.34
C ASP A 251 -37.85 -15.68 -34.90
N ASP A 252 -38.83 -16.10 -34.09
CA ASP A 252 -39.85 -17.06 -34.55
C ASP A 252 -40.93 -17.31 -33.49
N SER A 253 -42.11 -17.68 -33.97
CA SER A 253 -43.39 -17.75 -33.25
C SER A 253 -43.68 -19.15 -32.68
N ASP A 254 -44.31 -19.24 -31.49
CA ASP A 254 -45.34 -20.23 -31.06
C ASP A 254 -45.55 -20.05 -29.54
N GLY A 255 -46.72 -20.11 -28.89
CA GLY A 255 -48.08 -20.45 -29.27
C GLY A 255 -48.86 -20.76 -27.98
N GLY A 256 -50.03 -20.14 -27.78
CA GLY A 256 -51.08 -20.49 -26.79
C GLY A 256 -50.68 -20.42 -25.31
N ASP A 257 -51.55 -20.33 -24.31
CA ASP A 257 -53.00 -20.24 -24.19
C ASP A 257 -53.23 -20.08 -22.67
N GLU A 258 -54.11 -19.15 -22.25
CA GLU A 258 -54.96 -19.17 -21.03
C GLU A 258 -54.28 -19.34 -19.62
N ALA A 259 -54.66 -18.68 -18.52
CA ALA A 259 -55.93 -18.12 -18.11
C ALA A 259 -55.78 -17.22 -16.86
N ASP A 260 -56.81 -16.39 -16.67
CA ASP A 260 -57.44 -15.99 -15.40
C ASP A 260 -56.71 -15.13 -14.36
N GLY A 261 -57.36 -14.02 -13.99
CA GLY A 261 -57.18 -13.39 -12.68
C GLY A 261 -57.44 -11.89 -12.59
N ASP A 262 -58.68 -11.48 -12.84
CA ASP A 262 -59.24 -10.19 -12.42
C ASP A 262 -59.17 -10.02 -10.89
N ASP A 263 -58.56 -8.94 -10.38
CA ASP A 263 -59.17 -8.11 -9.33
C ASP A 263 -58.44 -6.76 -9.21
N GLY A 264 -59.21 -5.69 -9.38
CA GLY A 264 -58.75 -4.32 -9.23
C GLY A 264 -58.63 -3.88 -7.77
N GLY A 265 -57.72 -2.94 -7.50
CA GLY A 265 -57.54 -2.39 -6.17
C GLY A 265 -56.60 -1.20 -6.15
N ASP A 266 -57.06 -0.10 -6.73
CA ASP A 266 -56.69 1.28 -6.38
C ASP A 266 -56.55 1.45 -4.86
N PHE A 267 -55.44 2.02 -4.36
CA PHE A 267 -55.45 2.98 -3.25
C PHE A 267 -54.04 3.56 -2.97
N ASP A 268 -53.87 4.76 -3.50
CA ASP A 268 -53.31 5.99 -2.94
C ASP A 268 -52.04 6.04 -2.07
N ALA A 269 -51.29 7.09 -2.41
CA ALA A 269 -50.15 7.63 -1.72
C ALA A 269 -50.53 8.40 -0.44
N LEU A 270 -49.51 8.60 0.42
CA LEU A 270 -49.42 9.57 1.52
C LEU A 270 -50.13 9.23 2.85
N ASP A 271 -49.39 8.56 3.74
CA ASP A 271 -49.29 8.81 5.20
C ASP A 271 -48.22 7.79 5.68
N ARG A 272 -47.16 8.08 6.43
CA ARG A 272 -47.12 8.77 7.72
C ARG A 272 -45.67 8.76 8.22
N LEU A 273 -45.26 9.91 8.78
CA LEU A 273 -44.22 10.15 9.80
C LEU A 273 -42.84 9.48 9.67
#